data_AF-A0A1E5L7X3-F1
#
_entry.id   AF-A0A1E5L7X3-F1
#
_cell.length_a   1.000
_cell.length_b   1.000
_cell.length_c   1.000
_cell.angle_alpha   90.00
_cell.angle_beta   90.00
_cell.angle_gamma   90.00
#
_symmetry.space_group_name_H-M   'P 1'
#
loop_
_entity.id
_entity.type
_entity.pdbx_description
1 polymer ?
#
loop_
_entity_poly.entity_id
_entity_poly.type
_entity_poly.pdbx_seq_one_letter_code
_entity_poly.pdbx_strand_id
1 'polypeptide(L)' 'MIVFDTIKIDLKDIGLPRQCLEMVARIYNHPNTNNHTKDYIRFELQSMLGRDYDIKGFLDDPQFKIKNK' A
#
# COMPACT_ATOMS: atom_id res chain seq x y z
N MET A 1 16.47 -3.66 23.93
CA MET A 1 16.35 -3.27 22.52
C MET A 1 15.16 -4.03 21.96
N ILE A 2 14.01 -3.38 21.82
CA ILE A 2 12.80 -4.03 21.31
C ILE A 2 12.85 -3.93 19.79
N VAL A 3 12.91 -5.07 19.11
CA VAL A 3 12.80 -5.18 17.66
C VAL A 3 11.31 -5.29 17.36
N PHE A 4 10.74 -4.30 16.67
CA PHE A 4 9.37 -4.36 16.18
C PHE A 4 9.40 -5.01 14.79
N ASP A 5 9.04 -6.29 14.71
CA ASP A 5 8.84 -6.96 13.43
C ASP A 5 7.57 -6.38 12.78
N THR A 6 7.73 -5.76 11.62
CA THR A 6 6.62 -5.20 10.84
C THR A 6 5.68 -6.32 10.37
N ILE A 7 4.43 -6.29 10.83
CA ILE A 7 3.41 -7.27 10.44
C ILE A 7 3.06 -7.05 8.97
N LYS A 8 3.48 -7.99 8.11
CA LYS A 8 3.09 -8.00 6.70
C LYS A 8 1.62 -8.39 6.59
N ILE A 9 0.86 -7.60 5.84
CA ILE A 9 -0.54 -7.91 5.55
C ILE A 9 -0.58 -9.16 4.64
N ASP A 10 -1.02 -10.31 5.17
CA ASP A 10 -1.31 -11.50 4.35
C ASP A 10 -2.77 -11.46 3.89
N LEU A 11 -2.96 -11.31 2.58
CA LEU A 11 -4.26 -11.05 1.96
C LEU A 11 -4.89 -12.30 1.33
N LYS A 12 -4.31 -13.49 1.53
CA LYS A 12 -4.73 -14.72 0.84
C LYS A 12 -6.16 -15.17 1.14
N ASP A 13 -6.68 -14.90 2.34
CA ASP A 13 -7.99 -15.41 2.79
C ASP A 13 -9.18 -14.47 2.52
N ILE A 14 -8.94 -13.26 2.00
CA ILE A 14 -10.00 -12.24 1.80
C ILE A 14 -9.89 -11.64 0.39
N GLY A 15 -10.43 -12.34 -0.61
CA GLY A 15 -10.20 -12.05 -2.02
C GLY A 15 -10.57 -10.62 -2.46
N LEU A 16 -11.72 -10.09 -2.02
CA LEU A 16 -12.18 -8.76 -2.44
C LEU A 16 -11.40 -7.61 -1.78
N PRO A 17 -11.22 -7.56 -0.44
CA PRO A 17 -10.39 -6.55 0.20
C PRO A 17 -8.95 -6.53 -0.32
N ARG A 18 -8.39 -7.72 -0.62
CA ARG A 18 -7.09 -7.83 -1.28
C ARG A 18 -7.05 -7.07 -2.60
N GLN A 19 -7.97 -7.40 -3.50
CA GLN A 19 -8.02 -6.79 -4.83
C GLN A 19 -8.24 -5.28 -4.76
N CYS A 20 -9.03 -4.79 -3.80
CA CYS A 20 -9.19 -3.37 -3.54
C CYS A 20 -7.88 -2.70 -3.12
N LEU A 21 -7.13 -3.29 -2.19
CA LEU A 21 -5.83 -2.75 -1.75
C LEU A 21 -4.80 -2.78 -2.90
N GLU A 22 -4.75 -3.85 -3.67
CA GLU A 22 -3.88 -3.95 -4.86
C GLU A 22 -4.25 -2.92 -5.94
N MET A 23 -5.55 -2.62 -6.11
CA MET A 23 -5.99 -1.54 -6.99
C MET A 23 -5.52 -0.16 -6.49
N VAL A 24 -5.65 0.12 -5.20
CA VAL A 24 -5.17 1.37 -4.60
C VAL A 24 -3.65 1.51 -4.77
N ALA A 25 -2.88 0.44 -4.55
CA ALA A 25 -1.43 0.45 -4.75
C ALA A 25 -1.03 0.70 -6.23
N ARG A 26 -1.80 0.17 -7.19
CA ARG A 26 -1.60 0.48 -8.61
C ARG A 26 -1.92 1.94 -8.95
N ILE A 27 -3.00 2.49 -8.39
CA ILE A 27 -3.33 3.91 -8.53
C ILE A 27 -2.21 4.78 -7.94
N TYR A 28 -1.72 4.45 -6.75
CA TYR A 28 -0.61 5.14 -6.10
C TYR A 28 0.65 5.21 -6.99
N ASN A 29 0.96 4.13 -7.70
CA ASN A 29 2.13 4.05 -8.59
C ASN A 29 1.87 4.51 -10.03
N HIS A 30 0.64 4.93 -10.37
CA HIS A 30 0.32 5.35 -11.73
C HIS A 30 1.02 6.68 -12.10
N PRO A 31 1.56 6.84 -13.33
CA PRO A 31 2.24 8.06 -13.76
C PRO A 31 1.43 9.35 -13.59
N ASN A 32 0.11 9.25 -13.73
CA ASN A 32 -0.80 10.40 -13.60
C ASN A 32 -1.13 10.76 -12.13
N THR A 33 -0.72 9.95 -11.17
CA THR A 33 -0.99 10.21 -9.75
C THR A 33 0.05 11.17 -9.22
N ASN A 34 -0.38 12.39 -8.89
CA ASN A 34 0.48 13.43 -8.34
C ASN A 34 0.86 13.13 -6.87
N ASN A 35 1.87 13.85 -6.36
CA ASN A 35 2.39 13.63 -5.00
C ASN A 35 1.35 13.90 -3.90
N HIS A 36 0.48 14.89 -4.06
CA HIS A 36 -0.57 15.16 -3.06
C HIS A 36 -1.55 14.00 -2.93
N THR A 37 -1.97 13.39 -4.04
CA THR A 37 -2.84 12.21 -4.03
C THR A 37 -2.12 11.01 -3.42
N LYS A 38 -0.82 10.82 -3.70
CA LYS A 38 -0.01 9.76 -3.08
C LYS A 38 0.04 9.92 -1.55
N ASP A 39 0.33 11.12 -1.07
CA ASP A 39 0.38 11.41 0.36
C ASP A 39 -0.98 11.20 1.02
N TYR A 40 -2.06 11.61 0.36
CA TYR A 40 -3.43 11.39 0.83
C TYR A 40 -3.76 9.89 0.94
N ILE A 41 -3.47 9.10 -0.10
CA ILE A 41 -3.67 7.64 -0.08
C ILE A 41 -2.91 7.00 1.09
N ARG A 42 -1.63 7.37 1.26
CA ARG A 42 -0.81 6.84 2.36
C ARG A 42 -1.40 7.20 3.72
N PHE A 43 -1.84 8.45 3.89
CA PHE A 43 -2.45 8.93 5.13
C PHE A 43 -3.74 8.18 5.46
N GLU A 44 -4.66 8.06 4.50
CA GLU A 44 -5.94 7.37 4.69
C GLU A 44 -5.74 5.88 5.01
N LEU A 45 -4.85 5.20 4.29
CA LEU A 45 -4.52 3.80 4.57
C LEU A 45 -3.89 3.62 5.96
N GLN A 46 -3.01 4.53 6.38
CA GLN A 46 -2.42 4.50 7.72
C GLN A 46 -3.47 4.78 8.81
N SER A 47 -4.43 5.66 8.54
CA SER A 47 -5.53 5.97 9.46
C SER A 47 -6.47 4.77 9.63
N MET A 48 -6.82 4.11 8.52
CA MET A 48 -7.75 2.97 8.51
C MET A 48 -7.13 1.70 9.13
N LEU A 49 -5.88 1.38 8.78
CA LEU A 49 -5.25 0.13 9.19
C LEU A 49 -4.46 0.27 10.50
N GLY A 50 -4.08 1.48 10.88
CA GLY A 50 -3.28 1.75 12.07
C GLY A 50 -1.77 1.79 11.79
N ARG A 51 -0.99 2.11 12.83
CA ARG A 51 0.46 2.37 12.73
C ARG A 51 1.34 1.12 12.66
N ASP A 52 0.78 -0.05 12.97
CA ASP A 52 1.54 -1.30 13.05
C ASP A 52 1.79 -1.94 11.67
N TYR A 53 1.12 -1.42 10.64
CA TYR A 53 1.27 -1.88 9.26
C TYR A 53 2.23 -1.00 8.47
N ASP A 54 3.10 -1.65 7.70
CA ASP A 54 4.03 -0.99 6.77
C ASP A 54 3.31 -0.58 5.47
N ILE A 55 2.48 0.47 5.57
CA ILE A 55 1.72 1.01 4.44
C ILE A 55 2.64 1.50 3.34
N LYS A 56 3.78 2.13 3.71
CA LYS A 56 4.72 2.64 2.73
C LYS A 56 5.37 1.49 1.96
N GLY A 57 5.86 0.46 2.66
CA GLY A 57 6.44 -0.72 2.03
C GLY A 57 5.44 -1.46 1.13
N PHE A 58 4.17 -1.56 1.55
CA PHE A 58 3.11 -2.11 0.71
C PHE A 58 2.90 -1.30 -0.58
N LEU A 59 2.79 0.03 -0.48
CA LEU A 59 2.56 0.90 -1.63
C LEU A 59 3.76 0.95 -2.58
N ASP A 60 4.99 0.88 -2.06
CA ASP A 60 6.23 0.97 -2.83
C ASP A 60 6.69 -0.39 -3.42
N ASP A 61 5.94 -1.47 -3.19
CA ASP A 61 6.27 -2.82 -3.66
C ASP A 61 6.45 -2.83 -5.20
N PRO A 62 7.58 -3.37 -5.70
CA PRO A 62 7.83 -3.51 -7.14
C PRO A 62 6.70 -4.16 -7.93
N GLN A 63 5.89 -5.02 -7.32
CA GLN A 63 4.76 -5.68 -7.99
C GLN A 63 3.67 -4.70 -8.46
N PHE A 64 3.55 -3.54 -7.81
CA PHE A 64 2.54 -2.52 -8.15
C PHE A 64 3.10 -1.40 -9.04
N LYS A 65 4.42 -1.39 -9.27
CA LYS A 65 5.05 -0.43 -10.17
C LYS A 65 4.68 -0.77 -11.61
N ILE A 66 4.17 0.23 -12.32
CA ILE A 66 3.89 0.08 -13.75
C ILE A 66 5.23 -0.09 -14.46
N LYS A 67 5.45 -1.28 -15.04
CA LYS A 67 6.58 -1.50 -15.95
C LYS A 67 6.31 -0.65 -17.19
N ASN A 68 7.15 0.35 -17.42
CA ASN A 68 7.17 1.02 -18.73
C ASN A 68 7.44 -0.08 -19.77
N LYS A 69 6.45 -0.31 -20.64
CA LYS A 69 6.64 -1.12 -21.85
C LYS A 69 7.46 -0.32 -22.86
#